data_AF-A0A352NJH9-F1
#
_entry.id   AF-A0A352NJH9-F1
#
_cell.length_a   1.000
_cell.length_b   1.000
_cell.length_c   1.000
_cell.angle_alpha   90.00
_cell.angle_beta   90.00
_cell.angle_gamma   90.00
#
_symmetry.space_group_name_H-M   'P 1'
#
loop_
_entity.id
_entity.type
_entity.pdbx_description
1 polymer ?
#
loop_
_entity_poly.entity_id
_entity_poly.type
_entity_poly.pdbx_seq_one_letter_code
_entity_poly.pdbx_strand_id
1 'polypeptide(L)' 'MSCYLRHLKPVLGELGIDPKTKEERKQIDLAIRSIVGKSNTDKCGEVWQEVKARLQDDVKKRSLLDALKNRV' A
#
# COMPACT_ATOMS: atom_id res chain seq x y z
N MET A 1 -3.85 -0.01 -13.50
CA MET A 1 -3.80 -1.27 -12.74
C MET A 1 -2.59 -1.21 -11.83
N SER A 2 -2.79 -1.09 -10.52
CA SER A 2 -1.72 -1.00 -9.52
C SER A 2 -1.05 -2.37 -9.39
N CYS A 3 0.05 -2.52 -10.12
CA CYS A 3 0.86 -3.72 -10.27
C CYS A 3 1.30 -4.38 -8.95
N TYR A 4 1.43 -3.62 -7.85
CA TYR A 4 1.93 -4.12 -6.57
C TYR A 4 0.86 -4.53 -5.56
N LEU A 5 -0.41 -4.15 -5.73
CA LEU A 5 -1.47 -4.56 -4.81
C LEU A 5 -1.62 -6.08 -4.73
N ARG A 6 -1.29 -6.80 -5.81
CA ARG A 6 -1.24 -8.28 -5.80
C ARG A 6 -0.23 -8.84 -4.79
N HIS A 7 0.89 -8.15 -4.59
CA HIS A 7 1.95 -8.56 -3.67
C HIS A 7 1.63 -8.10 -2.25
N LEU A 8 0.87 -7.02 -2.13
CA LEU A 8 0.38 -6.51 -0.86
C LEU A 8 -0.83 -7.28 -0.33
N LYS A 9 -1.56 -8.00 -1.20
CA LYS A 9 -2.76 -8.76 -0.83
C LYS A 9 -2.60 -9.63 0.44
N PRO A 10 -1.53 -10.43 0.62
CA PRO A 10 -1.34 -11.17 1.87
C PRO A 10 -1.21 -10.25 3.09
N VAL A 11 -0.46 -9.14 2.98
CA VAL A 11 -0.25 -8.17 4.07
C VAL A 11 -1.52 -7.39 4.40
N LEU A 12 -2.27 -6.99 3.37
CA LEU A 12 -3.58 -6.35 3.55
C LEU A 12 -4.59 -7.34 4.16
N GLY A 13 -4.52 -8.61 3.78
CA GLY A 13 -5.30 -9.69 4.37
C GLY A 13 -5.02 -9.88 5.87
N GLU A 14 -3.77 -9.73 6.33
CA GLU A 14 -3.43 -9.72 7.76
C GLU A 14 -4.15 -8.60 8.52
N LEU A 15 -4.46 -7.49 7.85
CA LEU A 15 -5.22 -6.36 8.41
C LEU A 15 -6.74 -6.49 8.24
N GLY A 16 -7.23 -7.53 7.56
CA GLY A 16 -8.65 -7.65 7.19
C GLY A 16 -9.07 -6.74 6.02
N ILE A 17 -8.11 -6.18 5.28
CA ILE A 17 -8.36 -5.31 4.13
C ILE A 17 -8.31 -6.18 2.86
N ASP A 18 -9.46 -6.47 2.26
CA ASP A 18 -9.55 -7.20 0.99
C ASP A 18 -10.36 -6.38 -0.03
N PRO A 19 -9.70 -5.56 -0.87
CA PRO A 19 -10.39 -4.71 -1.83
C PRO A 19 -10.99 -5.53 -2.98
N LYS A 20 -12.32 -5.59 -3.03
CA LYS A 20 -13.08 -6.37 -4.02
C LYS A 20 -13.34 -5.58 -5.29
N THR A 21 -13.56 -4.27 -5.18
CA THR A 21 -13.90 -3.36 -6.27
C THR A 21 -12.68 -2.63 -6.83
N LYS A 22 -12.82 -2.01 -8.02
CA LYS A 22 -11.73 -1.20 -8.61
C LYS A 22 -11.50 0.08 -7.81
N GLU A 23 -12.58 0.62 -7.24
CA GLU A 23 -12.63 1.83 -6.44
C GLU A 23 -11.86 1.65 -5.13
N GLU A 24 -12.11 0.56 -4.39
CA GLU A 24 -11.37 0.21 -3.18
C GLU A 24 -9.88 0.01 -3.46
N ARG A 25 -9.54 -0.69 -4.54
CA ARG A 25 -8.13 -0.85 -4.97
C ARG A 25 -7.48 0.50 -5.26
N LYS A 26 -8.23 1.43 -5.86
CA LYS A 26 -7.74 2.78 -6.14
C LYS A 26 -7.55 3.58 -4.84
N GLN A 27 -8.47 3.49 -3.89
CA GLN A 27 -8.34 4.16 -2.59
C GLN A 27 -7.11 3.65 -1.83
N ILE A 28 -6.88 2.34 -1.80
CA ILE A 28 -5.70 1.76 -1.15
C ILE A 28 -4.41 2.17 -1.88
N ASP A 29 -4.39 2.16 -3.22
CA ASP A 29 -3.22 2.64 -3.99
C ASP A 29 -2.89 4.11 -3.66
N LEU A 30 -3.92 4.97 -3.59
CA LEU A 30 -3.77 6.38 -3.22
C LEU A 30 -3.28 6.56 -1.79
N ALA A 31 -3.83 5.80 -0.84
CA ALA A 31 -3.42 5.84 0.56
C ALA A 31 -1.95 5.42 0.70
N ILE A 32 -1.55 4.31 0.06
CA ILE A 32 -0.17 3.82 0.09
C ILE A 32 0.77 4.86 -0.51
N ARG A 33 0.46 5.39 -1.69
CA ARG A 33 1.25 6.45 -2.33
C ARG A 33 1.43 7.64 -1.41
N SER A 34 0.35 8.10 -0.76
CA SER A 34 0.42 9.20 0.21
C SER A 34 1.29 8.87 1.42
N ILE A 35 1.22 7.64 1.96
CA ILE A 35 2.04 7.19 3.09
C ILE A 35 3.51 7.10 2.72
N VAL A 36 3.83 6.62 1.52
CA VAL A 36 5.20 6.52 1.03
C VAL A 36 5.75 7.84 0.45
N GLY A 37 4.94 8.92 0.46
CA GLY A 37 5.34 10.21 -0.07
C GLY A 37 5.51 10.22 -1.59
N LYS A 38 4.81 9.32 -2.29
CA LYS A 38 4.80 9.22 -3.75
C LYS A 38 3.51 9.83 -4.32
N SER A 39 3.63 10.38 -5.52
CA SER A 39 2.56 10.98 -6.29
C SER A 39 1.84 9.95 -7.16
N ASN A 40 0.65 10.30 -7.64
CA ASN A 40 -0.08 9.48 -8.61
C ASN A 40 0.60 9.38 -9.97
N THR A 41 1.50 10.31 -10.26
CA THR A 41 2.33 10.35 -11.47
C THR A 41 3.52 9.40 -11.39
N ASP A 42 3.92 8.96 -10.19
CA ASP A 42 5.07 8.07 -10.02
C ASP A 42 4.79 6.67 -10.55
N LYS A 43 5.84 6.03 -11.08
CA LYS A 43 5.74 4.69 -11.65
C LYS A 43 5.42 3.70 -10.53
N CYS A 44 4.51 2.77 -10.83
CA CYS A 44 4.11 1.70 -9.93
C CYS A 44 5.31 0.89 -9.39
N GLY A 45 6.36 0.72 -10.20
CA GLY A 45 7.61 0.06 -9.78
C GLY A 45 8.38 0.83 -8.71
N GLU A 46 8.45 2.16 -8.78
CA GLU A 46 9.15 2.99 -7.79
C GLU A 46 8.40 3.03 -6.46
N VAL A 47 7.07 3.16 -6.54
CA VAL A 47 6.19 3.04 -5.37
C VAL A 47 6.39 1.67 -4.71
N TRP A 48 6.42 0.60 -5.49
CA TRP A 48 6.62 -0.75 -4.96
C TRP A 48 7.98 -0.95 -4.31
N GLN A 49 9.07 -0.43 -4.87
CA GLN A 49 10.39 -0.52 -4.26
C GLN A 49 10.41 0.15 -2.87
N GLU A 50 9.81 1.34 -2.76
CA GLU A 50 9.71 2.06 -1.50
C GLU A 50 8.83 1.30 -0.48
N VAL A 51 7.67 0.82 -0.91
CA VAL A 51 6.78 0.01 -0.06
C VAL A 51 7.49 -1.25 0.40
N LYS A 52 8.18 -1.95 -0.50
CA LYS A 52 8.93 -3.18 -0.19
C LYS A 52 10.06 -2.91 0.80
N ALA A 53 10.81 -1.82 0.63
CA ALA A 53 11.84 -1.40 1.57
C ALA A 53 11.27 -1.11 2.97
N ARG A 54 10.07 -0.51 3.04
CA ARG A 54 9.36 -0.32 4.32
C ARG A 54 8.81 -1.62 4.91
N LEU A 55 8.38 -2.57 4.08
CA LEU A 55 7.91 -3.88 4.55
C LEU A 55 9.04 -4.76 5.12
N GLN A 56 10.28 -4.53 4.70
CA GLN A 56 11.47 -5.22 5.23
C GLN A 56 11.87 -4.75 6.64
N ASP A 57 11.43 -3.56 7.03
CA ASP A 57 11.73 -2.95 8.33
C ASP A 57 10.47 -3.04 9.20
N ASP A 58 10.51 -3.83 10.29
CA ASP A 58 9.34 -4.06 11.14
C ASP A 58 8.70 -2.78 11.71
N VAL A 59 9.53 -1.75 11.98
CA VAL A 59 9.05 -0.46 12.50
C VAL A 59 8.30 0.29 11.41
N LYS A 60 8.88 0.37 10.21
CA LYS A 60 8.25 1.04 9.06
C LYS A 60 7.05 0.26 8.55
N LYS A 61 7.09 -1.08 8.59
CA LYS A 61 5.96 -1.94 8.28
C LYS A 61 4.80 -1.60 9.19
N ARG A 62 4.98 -1.64 10.52
CA ARG A 62 3.92 -1.27 11.47
C ARG A 62 3.38 0.14 11.23
N SER A 63 4.26 1.12 11.03
CA SER A 63 3.85 2.50 10.74
C SER A 63 3.03 2.61 9.45
N LEU A 64 3.41 1.89 8.39
CA LEU A 64 2.67 1.85 7.13
C LEU A 64 1.29 1.19 7.31
N LEU A 65 1.22 0.09 8.05
CA LEU A 65 -0.03 -0.62 8.32
C LEU A 65 -0.98 0.21 9.19
N ASP A 66 -0.46 0.87 10.22
CA ASP A 66 -1.24 1.75 11.11
C ASP A 66 -1.77 2.98 10.36
N ALA A 67 -0.91 3.61 9.55
CA ALA A 67 -1.33 4.72 8.70
C ALA A 67 -2.36 4.30 7.64
N LEU A 68 -2.26 3.07 7.12
CA LEU A 68 -3.24 2.53 6.18
C LEU A 68 -4.59 2.29 6.86
N LYS A 69 -4.59 1.69 8.06
CA LYS A 69 -5.78 1.41 8.87
C LYS A 69 -6.52 2.68 9.31
N ASN A 70 -5.80 3.79 9.50
CA ASN A 70 -6.41 5.07 9.82
C ASN A 70 -7.01 5.80 8.59
N ARG A 71 -6.75 5.33 7.37
CA ARG A 71 -7.14 6.01 6.11
C ARG A 71 -8.08 5.20 5.21
N VAL A 72 -8.31 3.93 5.53
CA VAL A 72 -9.15 2.98 4.79
C VAL A 72 -10.18 2.42 5.76
#